data_AF-A0A183IMA6-F1
#
_entry.id   AF-A0A183IMA6-F1
#
_cell.length_a   1.000
_cell.length_b   1.000
_cell.length_c   1.000
_cell.angle_alpha   90.00
_cell.angle_beta   90.00
_cell.angle_gamma   90.00
#
_symmetry.space_group_name_H-M   'P 1'
#
loop_
_entity.id
_entity.type
_entity.pdbx_description
1 polymer ?
#
loop_
_entity_poly.entity_id
_entity_poly.type
_entity_poly.pdbx_seq_one_letter_code
_entity_poly.pdbx_strand_id
1 'polypeptide(L)'
;MLLLQNAADTLPLWIGSLGEKPPSLCGAIPAEPNYVCKQGDLVAARVKSSEGDDNWILAEVCSTSPSGKYTVEDIDEEQKESHVITRKKVIPVPLMRAHPTLNPEAIFPLDAEVLALYPQTTCFYKGVVQSPPAKPNDTYLVAFEDNSYPQGFSQPLTVPQRYIVSF
;
A
#
# COMPACT_ATOMS: atom_id res chain seq x y z
N MET A 1 11.72 4.37 10.09
CA MET A 1 12.04 4.50 8.64
C MET A 1 12.86 3.33 8.08
N LEU A 2 14.03 2.98 8.65
CA LEU A 2 14.84 1.82 8.21
C LEU A 2 14.07 0.48 8.24
N LEU A 3 13.18 0.31 9.23
CA LEU A 3 12.32 -0.87 9.36
C LEU A 3 11.36 -1.04 8.17
N LEU A 4 10.78 0.04 7.66
CA LEU A 4 9.85 -0.02 6.52
C LEU A 4 10.57 -0.37 5.22
N GLN A 5 11.77 0.20 5.03
CA GLN A 5 12.60 -0.16 3.89
C GLN A 5 12.98 -1.64 3.93
N ASN A 6 13.46 -2.13 5.09
CA ASN A 6 13.79 -3.55 5.27
C ASN A 6 12.59 -4.46 5.02
N ALA A 7 11.39 -4.08 5.49
CA ALA A 7 10.17 -4.82 5.25
C ALA A 7 9.79 -4.85 3.75
N ALA A 8 10.02 -3.77 3.01
CA ALA A 8 9.82 -3.76 1.55
C ALA A 8 10.85 -4.64 0.81
N ASP A 9 12.12 -4.54 1.19
CA ASP A 9 13.22 -5.29 0.54
C ASP A 9 13.12 -6.80 0.77
N THR A 10 12.62 -7.19 1.94
CA THR A 10 12.40 -8.60 2.32
C THR A 10 11.06 -9.15 1.85
N LEU A 11 10.22 -8.34 1.20
CA LEU A 11 8.94 -8.80 0.66
C LEU A 11 9.20 -9.87 -0.42
N PRO A 12 8.63 -11.09 -0.27
CA PRO A 12 8.92 -12.19 -1.18
C PRO A 12 8.47 -11.86 -2.60
N LEU A 13 9.25 -12.29 -3.58
CA LEU A 13 8.87 -12.20 -4.99
C LEU A 13 8.00 -13.41 -5.34
N TRP A 14 6.82 -13.18 -5.93
CA TRP A 14 6.00 -14.25 -6.46
C TRP A 14 6.63 -14.84 -7.73
N ILE A 15 6.79 -16.17 -7.73
CA ILE A 15 7.27 -16.96 -8.87
C ILE A 15 6.29 -18.12 -9.04
N GLY A 16 5.35 -17.97 -9.98
CA GLY A 16 4.35 -18.98 -10.30
C GLY A 16 4.84 -20.04 -11.30
N SER A 17 4.09 -21.13 -11.40
CA SER A 17 4.28 -22.14 -12.44
C SER A 17 3.73 -21.68 -13.80
N LEU A 18 4.06 -22.39 -14.90
CA LEU A 18 3.56 -22.05 -16.23
C LEU A 18 2.01 -22.03 -16.27
N GLY A 19 1.44 -20.88 -16.59
CA GLY A 19 -0.02 -20.69 -16.70
C GLY A 19 -0.73 -20.40 -15.37
N GLU A 20 0.00 -20.40 -14.26
CA GLU A 20 -0.52 -19.98 -12.96
C GLU A 20 -0.61 -18.45 -12.90
N LYS A 21 -1.76 -17.94 -12.42
CA LYS A 21 -1.95 -16.50 -12.25
C LYS A 21 -1.40 -16.04 -10.90
N PRO A 22 -0.93 -14.78 -10.79
CA PRO A 22 -0.52 -14.22 -9.52
C PRO A 22 -1.68 -14.26 -8.51
N PRO A 23 -1.43 -14.66 -7.26
CA PRO A 23 -2.48 -14.74 -6.25
C PRO A 23 -2.93 -13.33 -5.81
N SER A 24 -4.06 -13.29 -5.11
CA SER A 24 -4.49 -12.10 -4.36
C SER A 24 -3.36 -11.55 -3.49
N LEU A 25 -3.21 -10.22 -3.44
CA LEU A 25 -2.16 -9.50 -2.71
C LEU A 25 -0.73 -9.70 -3.27
N CYS A 26 -0.59 -10.20 -4.49
CA CYS A 26 0.65 -10.12 -5.25
C CYS A 26 0.68 -8.82 -6.06
N GLY A 27 1.61 -7.92 -5.74
CA GLY A 27 1.72 -6.61 -6.40
C GLY A 27 0.38 -5.87 -6.43
N ALA A 28 -0.11 -5.55 -7.62
CA ALA A 28 -1.36 -4.83 -7.86
C ALA A 28 -2.62 -5.72 -7.83
N ILE A 29 -2.51 -7.04 -7.65
CA ILE A 29 -3.68 -7.91 -7.57
C ILE A 29 -4.44 -7.62 -6.26
N PRO A 30 -5.73 -7.23 -6.32
CA PRO A 30 -6.49 -6.85 -5.15
C PRO A 30 -6.71 -8.04 -4.21
N ALA A 31 -7.10 -7.73 -2.97
CA ALA A 31 -7.61 -8.75 -2.06
C ALA A 31 -8.92 -9.35 -2.58
N GLU A 32 -9.18 -10.61 -2.25
CA GLU A 32 -10.48 -11.22 -2.52
C GLU A 32 -11.64 -10.43 -1.86
N PRO A 33 -12.84 -10.37 -2.46
CA PRO A 33 -13.99 -9.65 -1.92
C PRO A 33 -14.43 -10.06 -0.51
N ASN A 34 -14.03 -11.24 -0.04
CA ASN A 34 -14.29 -11.75 1.31
C ASN A 34 -13.01 -11.87 2.17
N TYR A 35 -11.88 -11.31 1.72
CA TYR A 35 -10.64 -11.29 2.48
C TYR A 35 -10.82 -10.60 3.83
N VAL A 36 -10.31 -11.26 4.87
CA VAL A 36 -10.29 -10.76 6.25
C VAL A 36 -8.83 -10.66 6.68
N CYS A 37 -8.37 -9.44 6.95
CA CYS A 37 -7.03 -9.23 7.49
C CYS A 37 -6.87 -9.95 8.83
N LYS A 38 -5.72 -10.58 9.02
CA LYS A 38 -5.30 -11.28 10.23
C LYS A 38 -4.57 -10.32 11.16
N GLN A 39 -4.45 -10.71 12.42
CA GLN A 39 -3.58 -10.01 13.35
C GLN A 39 -2.13 -10.00 12.82
N GLY A 40 -1.49 -8.83 12.83
CA GLY A 40 -0.15 -8.60 12.28
C GLY A 40 -0.12 -8.21 10.81
N ASP A 41 -1.25 -8.25 10.09
CA ASP A 41 -1.29 -7.78 8.71
C ASP A 41 -1.12 -6.25 8.67
N LEU A 42 -0.28 -5.77 7.76
CA LEU A 42 -0.16 -4.35 7.47
C LEU A 42 -1.23 -3.90 6.48
N VAL A 43 -1.80 -2.72 6.74
CA VAL A 43 -2.91 -2.16 5.96
C VAL A 43 -2.72 -0.67 5.75
N ALA A 44 -3.23 -0.14 4.64
CA ALA A 44 -3.60 1.26 4.55
C ALA A 44 -4.97 1.44 5.23
N ALA A 45 -5.03 2.24 6.28
CA ALA A 45 -6.23 2.50 7.07
C ALA A 45 -6.65 3.96 6.95
N ARG A 46 -7.91 4.21 6.58
CA ARG A 46 -8.49 5.55 6.51
C ARG A 46 -9.02 5.98 7.87
N VAL A 47 -8.24 6.79 8.58
CA VAL A 47 -8.54 7.33 9.90
C VAL A 47 -9.09 8.76 9.80
N LYS A 48 -9.87 9.19 10.79
CA LYS A 48 -10.35 10.57 10.87
C LYS A 48 -9.29 11.42 11.55
N SER A 49 -8.85 12.50 10.91
CA SER A 49 -8.02 13.51 11.60
C SER A 49 -8.88 14.36 12.54
N SER A 50 -8.26 14.85 13.61
CA SER A 50 -8.83 15.90 14.47
C SER A 50 -9.06 17.22 13.72
N GLU A 51 -8.33 17.45 12.63
CA GLU A 51 -8.46 18.64 11.77
C GLU A 51 -9.51 18.51 10.66
N GLY A 52 -10.24 17.38 10.62
CA GLY A 52 -11.46 17.21 9.82
C GLY A 52 -11.31 16.34 8.57
N ASP A 53 -10.13 16.33 7.95
CA ASP A 53 -9.89 15.50 6.76
C ASP A 53 -9.52 14.05 7.13
N ASP A 54 -10.00 13.10 6.34
CA ASP A 54 -9.65 11.69 6.51
C ASP A 54 -8.22 11.46 5.97
N ASN A 55 -7.35 10.86 6.77
CA ASN A 55 -5.99 10.50 6.37
C ASN A 55 -5.86 8.99 6.18
N TRP A 56 -5.07 8.57 5.20
CA TRP A 56 -4.67 7.16 5.07
C TRP A 56 -3.33 6.94 5.74
N ILE A 57 -3.28 6.07 6.73
CA ILE A 57 -2.06 5.71 7.46
C ILE A 57 -1.68 4.25 7.21
N LEU A 58 -0.41 3.93 7.35
CA LEU A 58 0.06 2.56 7.47
C LEU A 58 -0.19 2.10 8.90
N ALA A 59 -0.92 1.00 9.03
CA ALA A 59 -1.31 0.47 10.32
C ALA A 59 -1.15 -1.04 10.36
N GLU A 60 -0.97 -1.60 11.55
CA GLU A 60 -1.01 -3.03 11.81
C GLU A 60 -2.38 -3.43 12.35
N VAL A 61 -2.93 -4.53 11.88
CA VAL A 61 -4.17 -5.10 12.41
C VAL A 61 -3.89 -5.79 13.74
N CYS A 62 -4.51 -5.32 14.82
CA CYS A 62 -4.38 -5.92 16.15
C CYS A 62 -5.44 -6.99 16.39
N SER A 63 -6.68 -6.75 15.95
CA SER A 63 -7.78 -7.70 16.10
C SER A 63 -8.94 -7.42 15.14
N THR A 64 -9.80 -8.42 14.94
CA THR A 64 -11.05 -8.29 14.20
C THR A 64 -12.22 -8.62 15.11
N SER A 65 -13.19 -7.72 15.23
CA SER A 65 -14.41 -7.96 16.00
C SER A 65 -15.33 -8.98 15.29
N PRO A 66 -16.23 -9.65 16.03
CA PRO A 66 -17.27 -10.50 15.41
C PRO A 66 -18.18 -9.75 14.43
N SER A 67 -18.29 -8.42 14.57
CA SER A 67 -19.03 -7.54 13.65
C SER A 67 -18.24 -7.13 12.40
N GLY A 68 -17.02 -7.65 12.21
CA GLY A 68 -16.19 -7.39 11.04
C GLY A 68 -15.50 -6.03 11.04
N LYS A 69 -15.35 -5.39 12.21
CA LYS A 69 -14.53 -4.18 12.37
C LYS A 69 -13.12 -4.58 12.77
N TYR A 70 -12.13 -3.84 12.27
CA TYR A 70 -10.74 -4.02 12.64
C TYR A 70 -10.38 -3.04 13.76
N THR A 71 -9.61 -3.51 14.73
CA THR A 71 -8.79 -2.63 15.57
C THR A 71 -7.41 -2.61 14.94
N VAL A 72 -6.93 -1.42 14.57
CA VAL A 72 -5.62 -1.21 13.96
C VAL A 72 -4.80 -0.23 14.79
N GLU A 73 -3.49 -0.36 14.79
CA GLU A 73 -2.55 0.57 15.41
C GLU A 73 -1.65 1.18 14.35
N ASP A 74 -1.42 2.50 14.42
CA ASP A 74 -0.43 3.15 13.57
C ASP A 74 0.96 2.53 13.79
N ILE A 75 1.72 2.35 12.70
CA ILE A 75 3.08 1.83 12.76
C ILE A 75 4.10 2.87 13.24
N ASP A 76 3.73 4.15 13.33
CA ASP A 76 4.57 5.18 13.92
C ASP A 76 4.76 4.93 15.41
N GLU A 77 6.01 4.73 15.83
CA GLU A 77 6.37 4.44 17.22
C GLU A 77 6.08 5.62 18.15
N GLU A 78 6.08 6.86 17.64
CA GLU A 78 5.80 8.07 18.41
C GLU A 78 4.29 8.29 18.60
N GLN A 79 3.47 7.73 17.70
CA GLN A 79 2.02 7.92 17.64
C GLN A 79 1.29 6.58 17.59
N LYS A 80 1.46 5.74 18.62
CA LYS A 80 0.73 4.47 18.75
C LYS A 80 -0.74 4.66 19.14
N GLU A 81 -1.49 5.30 18.26
CA GLU A 81 -2.93 5.44 18.40
C GLU A 81 -3.64 4.21 17.84
N SER A 82 -4.62 3.71 18.60
CA SER A 82 -5.44 2.57 18.20
C SER A 82 -6.78 3.06 17.66
N HIS A 83 -7.18 2.56 16.49
CA HIS A 83 -8.40 2.95 15.82
C HIS A 83 -9.30 1.75 15.51
N VAL A 84 -10.60 1.92 15.72
CA VAL A 84 -11.61 0.94 15.30
C VAL A 84 -12.17 1.33 13.93
N ILE A 85 -11.80 0.59 12.90
CA ILE A 85 -12.04 0.91 11.50
C ILE A 85 -12.92 -0.16 10.84
N THR A 86 -13.88 0.28 10.01
CA THR A 86 -14.71 -0.64 9.21
C THR A 86 -13.92 -1.20 8.03
N ARG A 87 -14.22 -2.41 7.59
CA ARG A 87 -13.60 -3.05 6.42
C ARG A 87 -13.50 -2.16 5.16
N LYS A 88 -14.49 -1.30 4.89
CA LYS A 88 -14.48 -0.37 3.73
C LYS A 88 -13.38 0.70 3.78
N LYS A 89 -12.74 0.88 4.93
CA LYS A 89 -11.71 1.89 5.20
C LYS A 89 -10.34 1.23 5.43
N VAL A 90 -10.20 -0.04 5.07
CA VAL A 90 -8.98 -0.83 5.24
C VAL A 90 -8.63 -1.45 3.89
N ILE A 91 -7.41 -1.22 3.43
CA ILE A 91 -6.86 -1.85 2.22
C ILE A 91 -5.60 -2.62 2.66
N PRO A 92 -5.58 -3.96 2.59
CA PRO A 92 -4.37 -4.73 2.89
C PRO A 92 -3.26 -4.38 1.91
N VAL A 93 -2.04 -4.21 2.43
CA VAL A 93 -0.87 -4.00 1.56
C VAL A 93 -0.45 -5.31 0.90
N PRO A 94 0.28 -5.29 -0.23
CA PRO A 94 0.73 -6.49 -0.90
C PRO A 94 1.61 -7.38 0.00
N LEU A 95 1.37 -8.69 -0.05
CA LEU A 95 2.14 -9.71 0.66
C LEU A 95 3.32 -10.23 -0.17
N MET A 96 3.28 -10.01 -1.48
CA MET A 96 4.32 -10.43 -2.40
C MET A 96 4.56 -9.35 -3.45
N ARG A 97 5.81 -9.24 -3.91
CA ARG A 97 6.14 -8.48 -5.12
C ARG A 97 5.75 -9.28 -6.36
N ALA A 98 5.29 -8.59 -7.39
CA ALA A 98 5.14 -9.15 -8.72
C ALA A 98 6.42 -8.97 -9.53
N HIS A 99 6.78 -9.98 -10.32
CA HIS A 99 7.89 -9.88 -11.25
C HIS A 99 7.41 -9.14 -12.52
N PRO A 100 7.94 -7.95 -12.86
CA PRO A 100 7.35 -7.11 -13.91
C PRO A 100 7.26 -7.75 -15.30
N THR A 101 8.28 -8.51 -15.68
CA THR A 101 8.28 -9.21 -16.98
C THR A 101 7.40 -10.46 -17.03
N LEU A 102 7.29 -11.19 -15.91
CA LEU A 102 6.59 -12.49 -15.87
C LEU A 102 5.11 -12.33 -15.50
N ASN A 103 4.77 -11.27 -14.75
CA ASN A 103 3.45 -11.03 -14.17
C ASN A 103 3.07 -9.54 -14.37
N PRO A 104 3.10 -8.99 -15.59
CA PRO A 104 2.81 -7.59 -15.84
C PRO A 104 1.39 -7.18 -15.42
N GLU A 105 0.44 -8.10 -15.40
CA GLU A 105 -0.93 -7.90 -14.92
C GLU A 105 -1.03 -7.62 -13.42
N ALA A 106 0.02 -7.93 -12.66
CA ALA A 106 0.14 -7.66 -11.23
C ALA A 106 1.01 -6.42 -10.94
N ILE A 107 1.20 -5.54 -11.93
CA ILE A 107 1.92 -4.28 -11.79
C ILE A 107 0.98 -3.13 -12.15
N PHE A 108 0.96 -2.06 -11.35
CA PHE A 108 0.21 -0.86 -11.71
C PHE A 108 0.83 -0.24 -12.97
N PRO A 109 0.05 -0.02 -14.04
CA PRO A 109 0.60 0.53 -15.28
C PRO A 109 0.96 2.01 -15.15
N LEU A 110 1.67 2.54 -16.14
CA LEU A 110 1.84 3.99 -16.32
C LEU A 110 0.47 4.68 -16.28
N ASP A 111 0.43 5.86 -15.67
CA ASP A 111 -0.76 6.71 -15.48
C ASP A 111 -1.85 6.13 -14.55
N ALA A 112 -1.58 4.99 -13.88
CA ALA A 112 -2.50 4.47 -12.87
C ALA A 112 -2.59 5.40 -11.65
N GLU A 113 -3.83 5.73 -11.24
CA GLU A 113 -4.10 6.38 -9.96
C GLU A 113 -3.98 5.38 -8.80
N VAL A 114 -3.24 5.75 -7.77
CA VAL A 114 -2.90 4.87 -6.64
C VAL A 114 -2.94 5.64 -5.32
N LEU A 115 -3.07 4.90 -4.22
CA LEU A 115 -2.62 5.34 -2.91
C LEU A 115 -1.20 4.80 -2.69
N ALA A 116 -0.27 5.69 -2.41
CA ALA A 116 1.13 5.33 -2.18
C ALA A 116 1.65 5.95 -0.88
N LEU A 117 2.49 5.23 -0.15
CA LEU A 117 3.11 5.74 1.06
C LEU A 117 4.11 6.83 0.68
N TYR A 118 3.91 8.04 1.21
CA TYR A 118 4.83 9.13 0.93
C TYR A 118 6.19 8.83 1.57
N PRO A 119 7.32 9.02 0.84
CA PRO A 119 8.63 8.66 1.35
C PRO A 119 8.89 9.26 2.72
N GLN A 120 9.50 8.46 3.59
CA GLN A 120 9.88 8.88 4.94
C GLN A 120 8.72 9.16 5.91
N THR A 121 7.49 8.77 5.55
CA THR A 121 6.31 8.92 6.41
C THR A 121 5.61 7.57 6.64
N THR A 122 4.57 7.58 7.48
CA THR A 122 3.63 6.49 7.66
C THR A 122 2.27 6.77 6.99
N CYS A 123 2.19 7.77 6.10
CA CYS A 123 0.93 8.19 5.48
C CYS A 123 0.89 7.87 3.97
N PHE A 124 -0.28 7.44 3.50
CA PHE A 124 -0.58 7.25 2.10
C PHE A 124 -1.29 8.46 1.51
N TYR A 125 -0.91 8.83 0.29
CA TYR A 125 -1.51 9.93 -0.46
C TYR A 125 -1.84 9.48 -1.87
N LYS A 126 -2.77 10.20 -2.49
CA LYS A 126 -3.11 9.99 -3.90
C LYS A 126 -1.93 10.36 -4.77
N GLY A 127 -1.65 9.53 -5.77
CA GLY A 127 -0.63 9.79 -6.76
C GLY A 127 -0.88 9.05 -8.06
N VAL A 128 -0.04 9.34 -9.05
CA VAL A 128 -0.09 8.76 -10.39
C VAL A 128 1.24 8.06 -10.67
N VAL A 129 1.18 6.81 -11.14
CA VAL A 129 2.37 6.06 -11.53
C VAL A 129 3.00 6.71 -12.77
N GLN A 130 4.23 7.18 -12.64
CA GLN A 130 5.03 7.77 -13.72
C GLN A 130 6.01 6.76 -14.34
N SER A 131 6.42 5.75 -13.57
CA SER A 131 7.22 4.64 -14.07
C SER A 131 6.95 3.38 -13.25
N PRO A 132 6.40 2.32 -13.85
CA PRO A 132 6.38 1.00 -13.22
C PRO A 132 7.79 0.42 -13.06
N PRO A 133 8.01 -0.53 -12.13
CA PRO A 133 9.29 -1.22 -12.01
C PRO A 133 9.59 -2.04 -13.26
N ALA A 134 10.82 -1.94 -13.78
CA ALA A 134 11.26 -2.70 -14.96
C ALA A 134 11.86 -4.07 -14.57
N LYS A 135 12.50 -4.15 -13.40
CA LYS A 135 13.11 -5.35 -12.82
C LYS A 135 12.49 -5.69 -11.47
N PRO A 136 12.65 -6.93 -10.97
CA PRO A 136 12.02 -7.35 -9.71
C PRO A 136 12.35 -6.48 -8.50
N ASN A 137 13.57 -5.95 -8.42
CA ASN A 137 14.04 -5.14 -7.30
C ASN A 137 13.88 -3.62 -7.54
N ASP A 138 13.31 -3.23 -8.67
CA ASP A 138 13.01 -1.83 -8.93
C ASP A 138 11.76 -1.40 -8.15
N THR A 139 11.62 -0.09 -7.97
CA THR A 139 10.46 0.54 -7.33
C THR A 139 9.61 1.26 -8.37
N TYR A 140 8.37 1.62 -8.00
CA TYR A 140 7.59 2.57 -8.80
C TYR A 140 8.16 3.97 -8.66
N LEU A 141 8.03 4.79 -9.69
CA LEU A 141 8.08 6.25 -9.57
C LEU A 141 6.64 6.78 -9.56
N VAL A 142 6.26 7.49 -8.50
CA VAL A 142 4.91 8.05 -8.30
C VAL A 142 5.00 9.55 -8.17
N ALA A 143 4.20 10.28 -8.94
CA ALA A 143 3.98 11.71 -8.73
C ALA A 143 2.74 11.89 -7.86
N PHE A 144 2.90 12.49 -6.68
CA PHE A 144 1.84 12.67 -5.70
C PHE A 144 1.05 13.95 -6.00
N GLU A 145 -0.26 13.95 -5.73
CA GLU A 145 -1.05 15.17 -5.78
C GLU A 145 -0.56 16.15 -4.71
N ASP A 146 -0.15 17.34 -5.13
CA ASP A 146 0.38 18.38 -4.25
C ASP A 146 0.12 19.77 -4.84
N ASN A 147 -0.79 20.49 -4.19
CA ASN A 147 -1.25 21.83 -4.59
C ASN A 147 -0.20 22.93 -4.36
N SER A 148 0.92 22.63 -3.70
CA SER A 148 2.04 23.56 -3.58
C SER A 148 2.81 23.72 -4.89
N TYR A 149 2.68 22.76 -5.82
CA TYR A 149 3.29 22.83 -7.14
C TYR A 149 2.30 23.37 -8.19
N PRO A 150 2.74 24.23 -9.14
CA PRO A 150 1.87 24.79 -10.18
C PRO A 150 1.14 23.75 -11.04
N GLN A 151 1.79 22.61 -11.28
CA GLN A 151 1.23 21.49 -12.03
C GLN A 151 0.30 20.58 -11.22
N GLY A 152 0.15 20.82 -9.91
CA GLY A 152 -0.66 20.01 -8.99
C GLY A 152 -0.05 18.67 -8.59
N PHE A 153 1.19 18.40 -9.00
CA PHE A 153 1.90 17.15 -8.71
C PHE A 153 3.35 17.37 -8.27
N SER A 154 3.82 16.53 -7.35
CA SER A 154 5.22 16.44 -6.95
C SER A 154 6.12 15.99 -8.11
N GLN A 155 7.44 16.14 -7.95
CA GLN A 155 8.39 15.34 -8.73
C GLN A 155 8.14 13.83 -8.48
N PRO A 156 8.44 12.93 -9.44
CA PRO A 156 8.28 11.49 -9.22
C PRO A 156 9.19 10.99 -8.10
N LEU A 157 8.63 10.26 -7.14
CA LEU A 157 9.32 9.70 -5.98
C LEU A 157 9.25 8.18 -5.99
N THR A 158 10.27 7.53 -5.45
CA THR A 158 10.35 6.06 -5.42
C THR A 158 9.43 5.47 -4.36
N VAL A 159 8.59 4.52 -4.76
CA VAL A 159 7.67 3.80 -3.87
C VAL A 159 7.82 2.29 -4.10
N PRO A 160 8.20 1.50 -3.08
CA PRO A 160 8.26 0.04 -3.21
C PRO A 160 6.90 -0.58 -3.47
N GLN A 161 6.87 -1.76 -4.13
CA GLN A 161 5.60 -2.45 -4.39
C GLN A 161 4.80 -2.77 -3.12
N ARG A 162 5.46 -2.91 -1.96
CA ARG A 162 4.79 -3.15 -0.66
C ARG A 162 3.91 -1.97 -0.22
N TYR A 163 4.16 -0.76 -0.70
CA TYR A 163 3.56 0.46 -0.16
C TYR A 163 2.79 1.27 -1.22
N ILE A 164 2.24 0.58 -2.20
CA ILE A 164 1.39 1.12 -3.25
C ILE A 164 0.17 0.21 -3.38
N VAL A 165 -1.02 0.79 -3.33
CA VAL A 165 -2.31 0.07 -3.39
C VAL A 165 -3.28 0.81 -4.32
N SER A 166 -4.34 0.12 -4.73
CA SER A 166 -5.41 0.73 -5.53
C SER A 166 -6.07 1.88 -4.76
N PHE A 167 -6.28 3.02 -5.43
CA PHE A 167 -7.08 4.13 -4.90
C PHE A 167 -8.58 3.80 -4.85
#